data_AF-A0AAW0W8R9-F1
#
_entry.id   AF-A0AAW0W8R9-F1
#
_cell.length_a   1.000
_cell.length_b   1.000
_cell.length_c   1.000
_cell.angle_alpha   90.00
_cell.angle_beta   90.00
_cell.angle_gamma   90.00
#
_symmetry.space_group_name_H-M   'P 1'
#
loop_
_entity.id
_entity.type
_entity.pdbx_description
1 polymer ?
#
loop_
_entity_poly.entity_id
_entity_poly.type
_entity_poly.pdbx_seq_one_letter_code
_entity_poly.pdbx_strand_id
1 'polypeptide(L)'
;QLIPFPKASTSGEAGTWSSLLYINCDNHLLVSGAGSEDKRLNTMERLCLLVRVMVVVMVVMVWAPTTHTMNVEEFVKQREMLLAQEQTAILGQDQVLTLEEQVVNERIMTAKMKEMNEGFETLDFLPSKNFLLAKKEIEASEVFKIIREIPKGAALHLHDTALASAGWVVEEITYWPDLYLCYTPENQLLFKFFLTPDTSCEWERVSDVRESYPTPQEFDQELLSRLSLLTDDPEEKYPDLNSVWSAFES
;
A
#
# COMPACT_ATOMS: atom_id res chain seq x y z
N GLN A 1 19.98 15.28 -9.50
CA GLN A 1 20.20 16.43 -8.60
C GLN A 1 19.65 16.05 -7.24
N LEU A 2 20.51 15.86 -6.24
CA LEU A 2 20.12 15.50 -4.88
C LEU A 2 19.98 16.79 -4.05
N ILE A 3 18.84 16.94 -3.38
CA ILE A 3 18.55 18.02 -2.43
C ILE A 3 19.25 17.69 -1.10
N PRO A 4 20.08 18.59 -0.51
CA PRO A 4 20.72 18.34 0.77
C PRO A 4 19.86 18.84 1.95
N PHE A 5 19.72 18.02 2.99
CA PHE A 5 19.21 18.45 4.31
C PHE A 5 20.36 18.93 5.23
N PRO A 6 20.08 19.82 6.19
CA PRO A 6 21.07 20.74 6.75
C PRO A 6 21.90 20.12 7.89
N LYS A 7 23.16 20.57 7.98
CA LYS A 7 24.07 20.27 9.08
C LYS A 7 23.57 20.93 10.36
N ALA A 8 23.36 20.12 11.41
CA ALA A 8 23.14 20.62 12.76
C ALA A 8 24.46 21.17 13.32
N SER A 9 24.46 22.45 13.67
CA SER A 9 25.53 23.10 14.44
C SER A 9 25.37 22.78 15.91
N THR A 10 26.41 22.25 16.56
CA THR A 10 26.50 22.26 18.02
C THR A 10 27.56 23.25 18.45
N SER A 11 27.13 24.48 18.71
CA SER A 11 27.84 25.45 19.54
C SER A 11 27.85 24.94 20.98
N GLY A 12 29.05 24.79 21.54
CA GLY A 12 29.21 24.51 22.96
C GLY A 12 28.89 25.73 23.81
N GLU A 13 28.37 25.48 25.01
CA GLU A 13 28.54 26.36 26.16
C GLU A 13 28.39 25.52 27.43
N ALA A 14 29.47 25.50 28.22
CA ALA A 14 29.57 24.77 29.48
C ALA A 14 28.91 25.58 30.60
N GLY A 15 27.79 25.08 31.13
CA GLY A 15 27.16 25.59 32.35
C GLY A 15 27.60 24.80 33.57
N THR A 16 28.42 25.41 34.42
CA THR A 16 28.89 24.86 35.70
C THR A 16 27.77 24.83 36.75
N TRP A 17 27.45 23.66 37.29
CA TRP A 17 26.75 23.51 38.56
C TRP A 17 27.64 22.71 39.52
N SER A 18 28.26 23.40 40.48
CA SER A 18 28.93 22.75 41.61
C SER A 18 28.14 23.03 42.88
N SER A 19 27.54 21.98 43.42
CA SER A 19 27.05 21.94 44.80
C SER A 19 27.21 20.52 45.31
N LEU A 20 28.47 20.10 45.45
CA LEU A 20 28.83 18.83 46.09
C LEU A 20 28.82 19.01 47.62
N LEU A 21 27.96 18.27 48.30
CA LEU A 21 28.06 18.04 49.75
C LEU A 21 29.44 17.45 50.05
N TYR A 22 30.27 18.24 50.75
CA TYR A 22 31.62 17.88 51.13
C TYR A 22 31.58 17.11 52.46
N ILE A 23 31.78 15.79 52.43
CA ILE A 23 32.12 15.01 53.64
C ILE A 23 33.64 14.95 53.73
N ASN A 24 34.20 15.75 54.64
CA ASN A 24 35.64 15.89 54.86
C ASN A 24 36.16 14.67 55.63
N CYS A 25 36.86 13.74 54.95
CA CYS A 25 37.34 12.48 55.55
C CYS A 25 38.86 12.47 55.87
N ASP A 26 39.67 13.52 55.62
CA ASP A 26 41.15 13.43 55.87
C ASP A 26 41.83 14.77 56.22
N ASN A 27 41.90 15.13 57.52
CA ASN A 27 43.05 15.76 58.18
C ASN A 27 42.72 16.07 59.64
N HIS A 28 43.10 15.20 60.57
CA HIS A 28 43.41 15.64 61.94
C HIS A 28 44.54 14.81 62.55
N LEU A 29 45.67 15.51 62.64
CA LEU A 29 46.91 15.25 63.37
C LEU A 29 46.73 14.48 64.69
N LEU A 30 47.62 13.50 64.87
CA LEU A 30 47.94 12.84 66.13
C LEU A 30 48.36 13.87 67.19
N VAL A 31 47.51 14.08 68.20
CA VAL A 31 47.90 14.68 69.48
C VAL A 31 47.26 13.90 70.63
N SER A 32 48.15 13.37 71.48
CA SER A 32 48.01 12.96 72.88
C SER A 32 46.95 11.93 73.30
N GLY A 33 47.42 10.95 74.06
CA GLY A 33 46.78 10.60 75.34
C GLY A 33 45.91 9.35 75.33
N ALA A 34 46.16 8.49 76.31
CA ALA A 34 45.48 7.23 76.57
C ALA A 34 43.94 7.37 76.67
N GLY A 35 43.24 6.36 76.14
CA GLY A 35 41.94 5.92 76.67
C GLY A 35 40.77 5.98 75.70
N SER A 36 40.29 4.79 75.33
CA SER A 36 38.88 4.49 75.04
C SER A 36 38.19 5.28 73.91
N GLU A 37 38.11 4.70 72.70
CA GLU A 37 36.93 4.77 71.80
C GLU A 37 37.20 4.04 70.46
N ASP A 38 36.69 2.81 70.28
CA ASP A 38 37.12 1.99 69.13
C ASP A 38 36.02 1.17 68.42
N LYS A 39 34.79 1.72 68.31
CA LYS A 39 33.70 1.07 67.53
C LYS A 39 32.97 1.98 66.55
N ARG A 40 33.10 3.30 66.62
CA ARG A 40 32.48 4.25 65.66
C ARG A 40 33.35 4.51 64.42
N LEU A 41 34.67 4.36 64.51
CA LEU A 41 35.60 4.54 63.40
C LEU A 41 35.34 3.57 62.25
N ASN A 42 35.16 2.27 62.55
CA ASN A 42 34.94 1.23 61.54
C ASN A 42 33.67 1.43 60.70
N THR A 43 32.61 2.01 61.27
CA THR A 43 31.34 2.23 60.56
C THR A 43 31.42 3.44 59.64
N MET A 44 32.11 4.51 60.06
CA MET A 44 32.37 5.70 59.25
C MET A 44 33.32 5.41 58.09
N GLU A 45 34.39 4.63 58.31
CA GLU A 45 35.30 4.21 57.25
C GLU A 45 34.60 3.36 56.19
N ARG A 46 33.78 2.39 56.61
CA ARG A 46 32.97 1.57 55.69
C ARG A 46 31.96 2.39 54.90
N LEU A 47 31.37 3.42 55.51
CA LEU A 47 30.45 4.34 54.83
C LEU A 47 31.18 5.26 53.86
N CYS A 48 32.34 5.82 54.23
CA CYS A 48 33.20 6.64 53.34
C CYS A 48 33.71 5.77 52.16
N LEU A 49 34.03 4.49 52.38
CA LEU A 49 34.43 3.55 51.32
C LEU A 49 33.26 3.24 50.36
N LEU A 50 32.06 2.97 50.89
CA LEU A 50 30.87 2.71 50.07
C LEU A 50 30.46 3.93 49.24
N VAL A 51 30.50 5.13 49.82
CA VAL A 51 30.23 6.37 49.08
C VAL A 51 31.28 6.62 48.00
N ARG A 52 32.57 6.40 48.29
CA ARG A 52 33.64 6.50 47.28
C ARG A 52 33.44 5.49 46.14
N VAL A 53 33.10 4.24 46.44
CA VAL A 53 32.81 3.21 45.43
C VAL A 53 31.57 3.57 44.62
N MET A 54 30.50 4.04 45.26
CA MET A 54 29.29 4.46 44.54
C MET A 54 29.52 5.68 43.65
N VAL A 55 30.31 6.66 44.10
CA VAL A 55 30.68 7.83 43.28
C VAL A 55 31.54 7.39 42.11
N VAL A 56 32.52 6.50 42.31
CA VAL A 56 33.34 5.95 41.22
C VAL A 56 32.48 5.18 40.23
N VAL A 57 31.55 4.33 40.69
CA VAL A 57 30.62 3.59 39.82
C VAL A 57 29.69 4.54 39.06
N MET A 58 29.13 5.56 39.72
CA MET A 58 28.29 6.56 39.08
C MET A 58 29.07 7.38 38.05
N VAL A 59 30.32 7.76 38.34
CA VAL A 59 31.22 8.41 37.37
C VAL A 59 31.51 7.45 36.21
N VAL A 60 31.87 6.19 36.44
CA VAL A 60 32.11 5.23 35.35
C VAL A 60 30.87 5.02 34.48
N MET A 61 29.67 5.00 35.07
CA MET A 61 28.40 4.86 34.33
C MET A 61 27.98 6.13 33.58
N VAL A 62 28.27 7.33 34.12
CA VAL A 62 27.97 8.62 33.49
C VAL A 62 28.95 8.96 32.36
N TRP A 63 30.19 8.46 32.46
CA TRP A 63 31.25 8.70 31.47
C TRP A 63 31.39 7.57 30.45
N ALA A 64 30.66 6.46 30.58
CA ALA A 64 30.50 5.50 29.49
C ALA A 64 29.63 6.17 28.42
N PRO A 65 30.18 6.57 27.26
CA PRO A 65 29.34 7.12 26.22
C PRO A 65 28.50 5.96 25.68
N THR A 66 27.26 5.82 26.13
CA THR A 66 26.23 5.07 25.40
C THR A 66 25.80 5.89 24.19
N THR A 67 26.77 6.29 23.36
CA THR A 67 26.47 6.63 21.99
C THR A 67 26.31 5.30 21.28
N HIS A 68 25.08 4.88 21.02
CA HIS A 68 24.82 3.96 19.91
C HIS A 68 25.19 4.70 18.61
N THR A 69 26.49 4.91 18.38
CA THR A 69 27.00 5.21 17.05
C THR A 69 26.88 3.91 16.29
N MET A 70 25.78 3.75 15.55
CA MET A 70 25.73 2.70 14.55
C MET A 70 26.92 2.92 13.62
N ASN A 71 27.82 1.94 13.59
CA ASN A 71 28.89 1.95 12.60
C ASN A 71 28.22 1.95 11.22
N VAL A 72 28.58 2.91 10.37
CA VAL A 72 28.03 3.04 9.01
C VAL A 72 28.20 1.75 8.21
N GLU A 73 29.32 1.04 8.39
CA GLU A 73 29.58 -0.24 7.75
C GLU A 73 28.61 -1.33 8.23
N GLU A 74 28.36 -1.40 9.54
CA GLU A 74 27.40 -2.34 10.13
C GLU A 74 25.97 -2.01 9.67
N PHE A 75 25.60 -0.72 9.60
CA PHE A 75 24.31 -0.29 9.07
C PHE A 75 24.13 -0.70 7.60
N VAL A 76 25.13 -0.44 6.74
CA VAL A 76 25.07 -0.79 5.31
C VAL A 76 24.93 -2.30 5.14
N LYS A 77 25.71 -3.09 5.90
CA LYS A 77 25.61 -4.54 5.89
C LYS A 77 24.23 -5.03 6.32
N GLN A 78 23.68 -4.49 7.41
CA GLN A 78 22.32 -4.82 7.86
C GLN A 78 21.27 -4.46 6.82
N ARG A 79 21.39 -3.29 6.18
CA ARG A 79 20.50 -2.87 5.10
C ARG A 79 20.56 -3.82 3.90
N GLU A 80 21.75 -4.20 3.46
CA GLU A 80 21.93 -5.15 2.35
C GLU A 80 21.36 -6.53 2.69
N MET A 81 21.57 -7.00 3.92
CA MET A 81 20.98 -8.25 4.40
C MET A 81 19.45 -8.20 4.37
N LEU A 82 18.84 -7.10 4.81
CA LEU A 82 17.38 -6.92 4.78
C LEU A 82 16.85 -6.89 3.34
N LEU A 83 17.50 -6.15 2.44
CA LEU A 83 17.10 -6.09 1.03
C LEU A 83 17.22 -7.45 0.34
N ALA A 84 18.29 -8.20 0.61
CA ALA A 84 18.46 -9.55 0.09
C ALA A 84 17.37 -10.49 0.62
N GLN A 85 17.04 -10.38 1.91
CA GLN A 85 15.97 -11.17 2.53
C GLN A 85 14.60 -10.84 1.92
N GLU A 86 14.27 -9.56 1.76
CA GLU A 86 13.03 -9.13 1.08
C GLU A 86 12.96 -9.69 -0.33
N GLN A 87 14.06 -9.60 -1.08
CA GLN A 87 14.10 -10.10 -2.45
C GLN A 87 13.76 -11.59 -2.51
N THR A 88 14.32 -12.42 -1.62
CA THR A 88 13.99 -13.87 -1.56
C THR A 88 12.54 -14.19 -1.19
N ALA A 89 11.78 -13.24 -0.63
CA ALA A 89 10.38 -13.43 -0.26
C ALA A 89 9.41 -13.04 -1.37
N ILE A 90 9.87 -12.38 -2.44
CA ILE A 90 9.02 -11.94 -3.55
C ILE A 90 8.66 -13.12 -4.43
N LEU A 91 7.39 -13.17 -4.86
CA LEU A 91 6.89 -14.16 -5.80
C LEU A 91 7.75 -14.22 -7.07
N GLY A 92 8.25 -15.41 -7.41
CA GLY A 92 9.03 -15.65 -8.62
C GLY A 92 10.48 -15.21 -8.54
N GLN A 93 11.04 -14.90 -7.37
CA GLN A 93 12.46 -14.54 -7.25
C GLN A 93 13.43 -15.66 -7.63
N ASP A 94 13.04 -16.91 -7.41
CA ASP A 94 13.82 -18.10 -7.73
C ASP A 94 13.88 -18.42 -9.23
N GLN A 95 13.17 -17.65 -10.06
CA GLN A 95 13.21 -17.77 -11.51
C GLN A 95 14.54 -17.21 -12.06
N VAL A 96 15.30 -18.07 -12.74
CA VAL A 96 16.56 -17.69 -13.39
C VAL A 96 16.27 -17.26 -14.82
N LEU A 97 16.44 -15.97 -15.10
CA LEU A 97 16.21 -15.40 -16.44
C LEU A 97 17.37 -15.71 -17.39
N THR A 98 17.03 -16.17 -18.59
CA THR A 98 17.93 -16.24 -19.76
C THR A 98 18.36 -14.85 -20.22
N LEU A 99 19.34 -14.78 -21.14
CA LEU A 99 19.83 -13.49 -21.66
C LEU A 99 18.72 -12.73 -22.40
N GLU A 100 17.90 -13.43 -23.17
CA GLU A 100 16.77 -12.86 -23.89
C GLU A 100 15.69 -12.35 -22.92
N GLU A 101 15.38 -13.10 -21.87
CA GLU A 101 14.43 -12.68 -20.84
C GLU A 101 14.93 -11.49 -20.02
N GLN A 102 16.24 -11.38 -19.77
CA GLN A 102 16.84 -10.21 -19.13
C GLN A 102 16.63 -8.94 -19.97
N VAL A 103 16.81 -9.02 -21.30
CA VAL A 103 16.54 -7.89 -22.20
C VAL A 103 15.07 -7.48 -22.16
N VAL A 104 14.14 -8.45 -22.13
CA VAL A 104 12.70 -8.15 -22.01
C VAL A 104 12.37 -7.56 -20.65
N ASN A 105 12.93 -8.10 -19.57
CA ASN A 105 12.77 -7.57 -18.21
C ASN A 105 13.26 -6.12 -18.10
N GLU A 106 14.42 -5.80 -18.67
CA GLU A 106 14.93 -4.42 -18.71
C GLU A 106 13.94 -3.47 -19.39
N ARG A 107 13.33 -3.87 -20.51
CA ARG A 107 12.33 -3.07 -21.23
C ARG A 107 11.07 -2.85 -20.38
N ILE A 108 10.52 -3.91 -19.81
CA ILE A 108 9.32 -3.84 -18.96
C ILE A 108 9.59 -2.96 -17.73
N MET A 109 10.71 -3.17 -17.05
CA MET A 109 11.08 -2.39 -15.86
C MET A 109 11.35 -0.93 -16.21
N THR A 110 11.94 -0.64 -17.36
CA THR A 110 12.13 0.75 -17.83
C THR A 110 10.79 1.45 -18.05
N ALA A 111 9.85 0.80 -18.75
CA ALA A 111 8.50 1.36 -18.96
C ALA A 111 7.76 1.55 -17.61
N LYS A 112 7.81 0.55 -16.74
CA LYS A 112 7.23 0.61 -15.39
C LYS A 112 7.78 1.77 -14.57
N MET A 113 9.11 1.89 -14.48
CA MET A 113 9.73 2.96 -13.68
C MET A 113 9.43 4.33 -14.24
N LYS A 114 9.33 4.48 -15.58
CA LYS A 114 8.90 5.73 -16.21
C LYS A 114 7.47 6.10 -15.79
N GLU A 115 6.51 5.20 -15.99
CA GLU A 115 5.09 5.46 -15.63
C GLU A 115 4.92 5.70 -14.12
N MET A 116 5.65 4.97 -13.27
CA MET A 116 5.62 5.18 -11.82
C MET A 116 6.20 6.54 -11.42
N ASN A 117 7.35 6.93 -11.99
CA ASN A 117 7.96 8.23 -11.68
C ASN A 117 7.07 9.39 -12.12
N GLU A 118 6.50 9.30 -13.34
CA GLU A 118 5.52 10.28 -13.83
C GLU A 118 4.32 10.36 -12.88
N GLY A 119 3.80 9.23 -12.41
CA GLY A 119 2.71 9.20 -11.44
C GLY A 119 3.06 9.80 -10.07
N PHE A 120 4.27 9.61 -9.57
CA PHE A 120 4.72 10.27 -8.33
C PHE A 120 4.92 11.78 -8.49
N GLU A 121 5.42 12.23 -9.64
CA GLU A 121 5.65 13.65 -9.92
C GLU A 121 4.34 14.41 -10.12
N THR A 122 3.39 13.81 -10.83
CA THR A 122 2.09 14.42 -11.17
C THR A 122 1.01 14.17 -10.12
N LEU A 123 1.25 13.25 -9.18
CA LEU A 123 0.24 12.66 -8.29
C LEU A 123 -0.91 11.97 -9.06
N ASP A 124 -0.65 11.61 -10.32
CA ASP A 124 -1.57 10.91 -11.18
C ASP A 124 -1.14 9.45 -11.36
N PHE A 125 -1.54 8.58 -10.43
CA PHE A 125 -1.23 7.16 -10.47
C PHE A 125 -2.46 6.34 -10.83
N LEU A 126 -2.47 5.74 -12.02
CA LEU A 126 -3.65 5.03 -12.55
C LEU A 126 -4.23 3.97 -11.60
N PRO A 127 -3.41 3.12 -10.92
CA PRO A 127 -3.94 2.12 -10.00
C PRO A 127 -4.60 2.68 -8.74
N SER A 128 -4.42 3.97 -8.41
CA SER A 128 -5.12 4.60 -7.27
C SER A 128 -6.46 5.23 -7.65
N LYS A 129 -6.82 5.26 -8.94
CA LYS A 129 -8.10 5.77 -9.43
C LYS A 129 -9.14 4.66 -9.50
N ASN A 130 -10.42 5.04 -9.52
CA ASN A 130 -11.50 4.12 -9.89
C ASN A 130 -11.24 3.56 -11.31
N PHE A 131 -11.30 2.24 -11.47
CA PHE A 131 -11.03 1.57 -12.74
C PHE A 131 -11.91 2.09 -13.89
N LEU A 132 -13.18 2.41 -13.62
CA LEU A 132 -14.11 2.91 -14.63
C LEU A 132 -13.61 4.21 -15.27
N LEU A 133 -12.97 5.07 -14.47
CA LEU A 133 -12.41 6.34 -14.92
C LEU A 133 -11.02 6.18 -15.53
N ALA A 134 -10.20 5.27 -14.98
CA ALA A 134 -8.82 5.08 -15.40
C ALA A 134 -8.65 4.16 -16.62
N LYS A 135 -9.68 3.38 -17.00
CA LYS A 135 -9.59 2.35 -18.05
C LYS A 135 -8.94 2.85 -19.34
N LYS A 136 -9.37 4.00 -19.85
CA LYS A 136 -8.84 4.57 -21.11
C LYS A 136 -7.35 4.90 -21.02
N GLU A 137 -6.91 5.39 -19.87
CA GLU A 137 -5.50 5.72 -19.62
C GLU A 137 -4.67 4.43 -19.44
N ILE A 138 -5.21 3.42 -18.76
CA ILE A 138 -4.60 2.09 -18.65
C ILE A 138 -4.44 1.46 -20.04
N GLU A 139 -5.43 1.56 -20.92
CA GLU A 139 -5.33 1.04 -22.29
C GLU A 139 -4.26 1.74 -23.13
N ALA A 140 -3.95 3.00 -22.80
CA ALA A 140 -2.91 3.79 -23.45
C ALA A 140 -1.49 3.54 -22.87
N SER A 141 -1.39 3.02 -21.63
CA SER A 141 -0.13 2.70 -20.94
C SER A 141 0.74 1.74 -21.75
N GLU A 142 2.05 1.99 -21.73
CA GLU A 142 3.03 1.13 -22.38
C GLU A 142 3.19 -0.19 -21.62
N VAL A 143 3.19 -0.12 -20.28
CA VAL A 143 3.21 -1.31 -19.43
C VAL A 143 2.02 -2.22 -19.75
N PHE A 144 0.81 -1.66 -19.88
CA PHE A 144 -0.37 -2.45 -20.21
C PHE A 144 -0.28 -3.11 -21.58
N LYS A 145 0.24 -2.40 -22.60
CA LYS A 145 0.45 -2.99 -23.94
C LYS A 145 1.38 -4.19 -23.88
N ILE A 146 2.46 -4.12 -23.11
CA ILE A 146 3.37 -5.26 -22.93
C ILE A 146 2.67 -6.40 -22.19
N ILE A 147 1.99 -6.13 -21.06
CA ILE A 147 1.24 -7.14 -20.29
C ILE A 147 0.17 -7.84 -21.15
N ARG A 148 -0.44 -7.12 -22.09
CA ARG A 148 -1.43 -7.68 -23.01
C ARG A 148 -0.84 -8.79 -23.87
N GLU A 149 0.42 -8.65 -24.31
CA GLU A 149 1.14 -9.63 -25.15
C GLU A 149 1.65 -10.85 -24.36
N ILE A 150 1.81 -10.74 -23.03
CA ILE A 150 2.29 -11.85 -22.20
C ILE A 150 1.27 -13.00 -22.18
N PRO A 151 1.71 -14.27 -22.40
CA PRO A 151 0.87 -15.44 -22.20
C PRO A 151 0.60 -15.64 -20.69
N LYS A 152 -0.58 -15.21 -20.23
CA LYS A 152 -0.98 -15.19 -18.82
C LYS A 152 -1.32 -16.58 -18.22
N GLY A 153 -1.21 -17.65 -19.01
CA GLY A 153 -1.59 -18.99 -18.59
C GLY A 153 -3.11 -19.20 -18.63
N ALA A 154 -3.72 -19.40 -17.47
CA ALA A 154 -5.14 -19.74 -17.34
C ALA A 154 -5.90 -18.74 -16.45
N ALA A 155 -7.17 -18.50 -16.75
CA ALA A 155 -8.08 -17.76 -15.90
C ALA A 155 -8.82 -18.74 -14.97
N LEU A 156 -8.49 -18.72 -13.68
CA LEU A 156 -8.97 -19.71 -12.69
C LEU A 156 -10.12 -19.22 -11.81
N HIS A 157 -10.51 -17.95 -11.93
CA HIS A 157 -11.62 -17.36 -11.20
C HIS A 157 -12.45 -16.53 -12.20
N LEU A 158 -13.56 -17.11 -12.65
CA LEU A 158 -14.47 -16.51 -13.61
C LEU A 158 -15.90 -16.94 -13.26
N HIS A 159 -16.86 -16.06 -13.56
CA HIS A 159 -18.29 -16.38 -13.53
C HIS A 159 -18.77 -16.60 -14.96
N ASP A 160 -19.61 -17.61 -15.18
CA ASP A 160 -20.06 -18.07 -16.49
C ASP A 160 -20.79 -16.99 -17.31
N THR A 161 -21.62 -16.18 -16.66
CA THR A 161 -22.38 -15.09 -17.29
C THR A 161 -21.53 -13.86 -17.63
N ALA A 162 -20.32 -13.75 -17.08
CA ALA A 162 -19.43 -12.59 -17.26
C ALA A 162 -18.24 -12.87 -18.19
N LEU A 163 -18.29 -13.96 -18.97
CA LEU A 163 -17.21 -14.34 -19.89
C LEU A 163 -17.18 -13.52 -21.19
N ALA A 164 -18.33 -12.99 -21.60
CA ALA A 164 -18.46 -12.14 -22.78
C ALA A 164 -18.59 -10.66 -22.38
N SER A 165 -18.13 -9.74 -23.22
CA SER A 165 -18.34 -8.31 -22.96
C SER A 165 -19.83 -7.97 -23.10
N ALA A 166 -20.34 -7.11 -22.22
CA ALA A 166 -21.71 -6.61 -22.33
C ALA A 166 -21.97 -5.93 -23.70
N GLY A 167 -20.96 -5.23 -24.23
CA GLY A 167 -21.02 -4.64 -25.58
C GLY A 167 -21.28 -5.70 -26.66
N TRP A 168 -20.57 -6.83 -26.63
CA TRP A 168 -20.80 -7.93 -27.57
C TRP A 168 -22.19 -8.56 -27.39
N VAL A 169 -22.68 -8.71 -26.14
CA VAL A 169 -24.05 -9.21 -25.89
C VAL A 169 -25.07 -8.29 -26.55
N VAL A 170 -24.93 -6.98 -26.39
CA VAL A 170 -25.81 -5.98 -27.02
C VAL A 170 -25.70 -6.04 -28.55
N GLU A 171 -24.49 -5.92 -29.09
CA GLU A 171 -24.24 -5.80 -30.53
C GLU A 171 -24.57 -7.10 -31.31
N GLU A 172 -24.52 -8.27 -30.67
CA GLU A 172 -24.73 -9.56 -31.34
C GLU A 172 -25.98 -10.30 -30.85
N ILE A 173 -26.06 -10.64 -29.56
CA ILE A 173 -27.14 -11.49 -29.04
C ILE A 173 -28.49 -10.76 -29.14
N THR A 174 -28.54 -9.46 -28.84
CA THR A 174 -29.82 -8.73 -28.86
C THR A 174 -30.35 -8.48 -30.28
N TYR A 175 -29.57 -8.80 -31.30
CA TYR A 175 -29.96 -8.74 -32.72
C TYR A 175 -30.49 -10.09 -33.24
N TRP A 176 -30.48 -11.14 -32.43
CA TRP A 176 -31.02 -12.44 -32.84
C TRP A 176 -32.56 -12.40 -32.96
N PRO A 177 -33.13 -13.17 -33.89
CA PRO A 177 -34.58 -13.27 -34.02
C PRO A 177 -35.19 -13.89 -32.76
N ASP A 178 -36.48 -13.62 -32.55
CA ASP A 178 -37.29 -14.25 -31.50
C ASP A 178 -36.80 -13.95 -30.07
N LEU A 179 -35.96 -12.93 -29.88
CA LEU A 179 -35.65 -12.37 -28.57
C LEU A 179 -36.72 -11.37 -28.17
N TYR A 180 -37.20 -11.51 -26.94
CA TYR A 180 -38.15 -10.60 -26.32
C TYR A 180 -37.54 -10.02 -25.05
N LEU A 181 -37.93 -8.79 -24.73
CA LEU A 181 -37.65 -8.13 -23.48
C LEU A 181 -38.94 -7.81 -22.74
N CYS A 182 -38.83 -7.62 -21.43
CA CYS A 182 -39.87 -6.98 -20.64
C CYS A 182 -39.26 -6.35 -19.39
N TYR A 183 -40.04 -5.53 -18.68
CA TYR A 183 -39.67 -4.95 -17.40
C TYR A 183 -40.53 -5.51 -16.28
N THR A 184 -39.91 -5.90 -15.17
CA THR A 184 -40.64 -6.26 -13.95
C THR A 184 -41.30 -5.03 -13.32
N PRO A 185 -42.26 -5.21 -12.38
CA PRO A 185 -42.78 -4.09 -11.60
C PRO A 185 -41.69 -3.28 -10.86
N GLU A 186 -40.58 -3.94 -10.51
CA GLU A 186 -39.39 -3.34 -9.91
C GLU A 186 -38.42 -2.72 -10.94
N ASN A 187 -38.83 -2.61 -12.20
CA ASN A 187 -38.06 -2.05 -13.32
C ASN A 187 -36.77 -2.83 -13.67
N GLN A 188 -36.75 -4.14 -13.38
CA GLN A 188 -35.66 -5.03 -13.82
C GLN A 188 -35.90 -5.48 -15.26
N LEU A 189 -34.84 -5.45 -16.07
CA LEU A 189 -34.89 -5.83 -17.47
C LEU A 189 -34.73 -7.35 -17.60
N LEU A 190 -35.72 -8.01 -18.18
CA LEU A 190 -35.69 -9.44 -18.46
C LEU A 190 -35.60 -9.69 -19.96
N PHE A 191 -34.85 -10.73 -20.33
CA PHE A 191 -34.76 -11.22 -21.71
C PHE A 191 -35.17 -12.68 -21.79
N LYS A 192 -35.89 -13.04 -22.85
CA LYS A 192 -36.24 -14.42 -23.12
C LYS A 192 -36.45 -14.66 -24.62
N PHE A 193 -35.91 -15.77 -25.10
CA PHE A 193 -36.20 -16.24 -26.46
C PHE A 193 -37.53 -17.00 -26.47
N PHE A 194 -38.41 -16.68 -27.42
CA PHE A 194 -39.72 -17.29 -27.56
C PHE A 194 -40.05 -17.65 -29.00
N LEU A 195 -40.57 -18.86 -29.21
CA LEU A 195 -41.35 -19.14 -30.42
C LEU A 195 -42.75 -18.52 -30.34
N THR A 196 -43.32 -18.45 -29.14
CA THR A 196 -44.60 -17.79 -28.86
C THR A 196 -44.53 -17.24 -27.43
N PRO A 197 -44.72 -15.91 -27.22
CA PRO A 197 -44.63 -15.31 -25.90
C PRO A 197 -45.75 -15.82 -24.98
N ASP A 198 -45.40 -16.01 -23.70
CA ASP A 198 -46.36 -16.33 -22.64
C ASP A 198 -46.93 -15.06 -22.00
N THR A 199 -47.79 -15.20 -20.98
CA THR A 199 -48.41 -14.06 -20.27
C THR A 199 -47.75 -13.78 -18.91
N SER A 200 -46.51 -14.25 -18.68
CA SER A 200 -45.81 -14.00 -17.41
C SER A 200 -45.33 -12.55 -17.28
N CYS A 201 -45.20 -11.86 -18.40
CA CYS A 201 -44.76 -10.48 -18.50
C CYS A 201 -45.39 -9.83 -19.74
N GLU A 202 -45.34 -8.50 -19.82
CA GLU A 202 -45.67 -7.76 -21.03
C GLU A 202 -44.48 -7.84 -21.99
N TRP A 203 -44.33 -8.98 -22.67
CA TRP A 203 -43.20 -9.27 -23.55
C TRP A 203 -43.28 -8.49 -24.87
N GLU A 204 -42.22 -7.75 -25.18
CA GLU A 204 -42.05 -7.03 -26.44
C GLU A 204 -40.85 -7.58 -27.21
N ARG A 205 -40.99 -7.74 -28.53
CA ARG A 205 -39.89 -8.25 -29.35
C ARG A 205 -38.80 -7.17 -29.43
N VAL A 206 -37.54 -7.56 -29.19
CA VAL A 206 -36.43 -6.61 -29.13
C VAL A 206 -36.24 -5.86 -30.45
N SER A 207 -36.46 -6.50 -31.61
CA SER A 207 -36.43 -5.83 -32.92
C SER A 207 -37.45 -4.70 -33.01
N ASP A 208 -38.66 -4.94 -32.52
CA ASP A 208 -39.78 -4.01 -32.66
C ASP A 208 -39.59 -2.82 -31.71
N VAL A 209 -39.10 -3.07 -30.49
CA VAL A 209 -38.70 -2.01 -29.55
C VAL A 209 -37.57 -1.18 -30.15
N ARG A 210 -36.55 -1.81 -30.74
CA ARG A 210 -35.42 -1.09 -31.36
C ARG A 210 -35.88 -0.19 -32.51
N GLU A 211 -36.84 -0.64 -33.32
CA GLU A 211 -37.43 0.17 -34.40
C GLU A 211 -38.25 1.37 -33.89
N SER A 212 -38.71 1.34 -32.63
CA SER A 212 -39.45 2.46 -32.03
C SER A 212 -38.56 3.62 -31.57
N TYR A 213 -37.24 3.39 -31.42
CA TYR A 213 -36.27 4.42 -31.04
C TYR A 213 -35.87 5.29 -32.25
N PRO A 214 -35.46 6.56 -32.03
CA PRO A 214 -34.97 7.43 -33.11
C PRO A 214 -33.80 6.82 -33.89
N THR A 215 -32.89 6.15 -33.19
CA THR A 215 -31.79 5.39 -33.78
C THR A 215 -31.60 4.06 -33.03
N PRO A 216 -31.21 2.98 -33.72
CA PRO A 216 -30.84 1.72 -33.08
C PRO A 216 -29.76 1.88 -32.01
N GLN A 217 -28.82 2.81 -32.22
CA GLN A 217 -27.69 3.04 -31.33
C GLN A 217 -28.12 3.62 -29.98
N GLU A 218 -29.18 4.44 -29.93
CA GLU A 218 -29.71 4.95 -28.67
C GLU A 218 -30.26 3.83 -27.79
N PHE A 219 -30.99 2.90 -28.39
CA PHE A 219 -31.50 1.73 -27.68
C PHE A 219 -30.36 0.82 -27.21
N ASP A 220 -29.37 0.54 -28.08
CA ASP A 220 -28.23 -0.29 -27.74
C ASP A 220 -27.39 0.33 -26.59
N GLN A 221 -27.24 1.65 -26.55
CA GLN A 221 -26.59 2.36 -25.45
C GLN A 221 -27.37 2.23 -24.14
N GLU A 222 -28.70 2.33 -24.19
CA GLU A 222 -29.54 2.09 -23.01
C GLU A 222 -29.35 0.65 -22.50
N LEU A 223 -29.40 -0.34 -23.38
CA LEU A 223 -29.18 -1.74 -23.00
C LEU A 223 -27.80 -1.95 -22.38
N LEU A 224 -26.75 -1.38 -22.97
CA LEU A 224 -25.39 -1.48 -22.44
C LEU A 224 -25.29 -0.86 -21.03
N SER A 225 -25.97 0.25 -20.79
CA SER A 225 -25.99 0.93 -19.48
C SER A 225 -26.69 0.12 -18.38
N ARG A 226 -27.60 -0.78 -18.78
CA ARG A 226 -28.34 -1.69 -17.87
C ARG A 226 -27.63 -3.02 -17.67
N LEU A 227 -26.93 -3.52 -18.69
CA LEU A 227 -26.17 -4.78 -18.67
C LEU A 227 -24.74 -4.62 -18.13
N SER A 228 -24.36 -3.41 -17.68
CA SER A 228 -23.03 -3.15 -17.14
C SER A 228 -23.06 -2.11 -16.02
N LEU A 229 -22.04 -2.12 -15.17
CA LEU A 229 -21.84 -1.10 -14.14
C LEU A 229 -21.16 0.17 -14.67
N LEU A 230 -20.95 0.29 -15.99
CA LEU A 230 -20.25 1.43 -16.59
C LEU A 230 -21.02 2.73 -16.31
N THR A 231 -20.28 3.75 -15.88
CA THR A 231 -20.78 5.09 -15.60
C THR A 231 -19.62 6.08 -15.53
N ASP A 232 -19.88 7.33 -15.91
CA ASP A 232 -18.91 8.42 -15.82
C ASP A 232 -18.77 8.97 -14.39
N ASP A 233 -19.77 8.74 -13.53
CA ASP A 233 -19.75 9.12 -12.12
C ASP A 233 -20.11 7.93 -11.22
N PRO A 234 -19.13 7.08 -10.87
CA PRO A 234 -19.39 5.91 -10.03
C PRO A 234 -19.63 6.25 -8.56
N GLU A 235 -19.13 7.40 -8.08
CA GLU A 235 -19.31 7.80 -6.69
C GLU A 235 -20.72 8.32 -6.43
N GLU A 236 -21.31 9.05 -7.37
CA GLU A 236 -22.71 9.45 -7.30
C GLU A 236 -23.66 8.27 -7.55
N LYS A 237 -23.39 7.44 -8.57
CA LYS A 237 -24.28 6.34 -8.96
C LYS A 237 -24.25 5.19 -7.93
N TYR A 238 -23.09 4.92 -7.33
CA TYR A 238 -22.90 3.83 -6.39
C TYR A 238 -22.21 4.32 -5.10
N PRO A 239 -22.91 5.06 -4.24
CA PRO A 239 -22.31 5.71 -3.06
C PRO A 239 -21.84 4.73 -1.99
N ASP A 240 -22.34 3.49 -2.01
CA ASP A 240 -21.98 2.47 -1.02
C ASP A 240 -21.99 1.05 -1.59
N LEU A 241 -21.45 0.13 -0.80
CA LEU A 241 -21.32 -1.27 -1.17
C LEU A 241 -22.67 -1.93 -1.50
N ASN A 242 -23.73 -1.63 -0.76
CA ASN A 242 -25.04 -2.24 -1.01
C ASN A 242 -25.63 -1.73 -2.32
N SER A 243 -25.44 -0.45 -2.65
CA SER A 243 -25.92 0.14 -3.90
C SER A 243 -25.29 -0.53 -5.13
N VAL A 244 -23.96 -0.74 -5.14
CA VAL A 244 -23.28 -1.42 -6.26
C VAL A 244 -23.63 -2.90 -6.33
N TRP A 245 -23.75 -3.60 -5.20
CA TRP A 245 -24.16 -5.01 -5.21
C TRP A 245 -25.59 -5.19 -5.69
N SER A 246 -26.51 -4.31 -5.29
CA SER A 246 -27.90 -4.34 -5.77
C SER A 246 -27.97 -4.15 -7.28
N ALA A 247 -27.12 -3.29 -7.86
CA ALA A 247 -27.03 -3.12 -9.31
C ALA A 247 -26.27 -4.25 -10.03
N PHE A 248 -25.35 -4.92 -9.34
CA PHE A 248 -24.60 -6.07 -9.89
C PHE A 248 -25.46 -7.34 -9.95
N GLU A 249 -26.39 -7.51 -9.00
CA GLU A 249 -27.27 -8.67 -8.89
C GLU A 249 -28.61 -8.52 -9.62
N SER A 250 -28.99 -7.30 -10.04
CA SER A 250 -30.23 -7.00 -10.75
C SER A 250 -30.19 -7.41 -12.22
#